data_AF-A0A183GTR5-F1
#
_entry.id   AF-A0A183GTR5-F1
#
_cell.length_a   1.000
_cell.length_b   1.000
_cell.length_c   1.000
_cell.angle_alpha   90.00
_cell.angle_beta   90.00
_cell.angle_gamma   90.00
#
_symmetry.space_group_name_H-M   'P 1'
#
loop_
_entity.id
_entity.type
_entity.pdbx_description
1 polymer ?
#
loop_
_entity_poly.entity_id
_entity_poly.type
_entity_poly.pdbx_seq_one_letter_code
_entity_poly.pdbx_strand_id
1 'polypeptide(L)'
;MLSLQVIGDFDELLDRPEFCHIEKIKTIGAAYMAASGLNPERKRNMEHPKEHLYQVRLEVQRPPFVSGAILEAGATVDVTFSSDACPLQMVEFALAIQHVLSVFNEDLLNFDFVCKLGLNIGPVTAGVIGTTKLYYDIWGDTVNIASRMYSTGVLNRIQVLSSDMSCICYSWQNI
;
A
#
# COMPACT_ATOMS: atom_id res chain seq x y z
N MET A 1 -1.81 20.01 7.16
CA MET A 1 -3.13 20.19 6.53
C MET A 1 -3.19 19.42 5.23
N LEU A 2 -2.31 19.70 4.25
CA LEU A 2 -2.27 18.98 2.96
C LEU A 2 -1.94 17.48 3.10
N SER A 3 -1.03 17.11 4.01
CA SER A 3 -0.77 15.69 4.30
C SER A 3 -1.99 14.93 4.83
N LEU A 4 -2.91 15.58 5.54
CA LEU A 4 -4.14 14.95 6.03
C LEU A 4 -5.17 14.79 4.91
N GLN A 5 -5.19 15.69 3.94
CA GLN A 5 -6.03 15.60 2.75
C GLN A 5 -5.60 14.40 1.91
N VAL A 6 -4.30 14.28 1.62
CA VAL A 6 -3.71 13.12 0.94
C VAL A 6 -4.05 11.79 1.64
N ILE A 7 -3.98 11.74 2.96
CA ILE A 7 -4.37 10.54 3.73
C ILE A 7 -5.87 10.25 3.60
N GLY A 8 -6.70 11.29 3.53
CA GLY A 8 -8.13 11.16 3.22
C GLY A 8 -8.36 10.55 1.84
N ASP A 9 -7.66 11.03 0.82
CA ASP A 9 -7.75 10.51 -0.54
C ASP A 9 -7.31 9.03 -0.62
N PHE A 10 -6.36 8.59 0.22
CA PHE A 10 -6.03 7.17 0.35
C PHE A 10 -7.10 6.36 1.06
N ASP A 11 -7.77 6.94 2.07
CA ASP A 11 -8.87 6.26 2.75
C ASP A 11 -10.05 6.02 1.78
N GLU A 12 -10.31 6.94 0.84
CA GLU A 12 -11.31 6.76 -0.22
C GLU A 12 -10.98 5.59 -1.17
N LEU A 13 -9.70 5.22 -1.31
CA LEU A 13 -9.34 4.01 -2.06
C LEU A 13 -9.90 2.76 -1.39
N LEU A 14 -9.97 2.70 -0.06
CA LEU A 14 -10.46 1.51 0.66
C LEU A 14 -11.96 1.26 0.46
N ASP A 15 -12.72 2.27 0.03
CA ASP A 15 -14.15 2.13 -0.28
C ASP A 15 -14.39 1.42 -1.61
N ARG A 16 -13.34 1.27 -2.45
CA ARG A 16 -13.47 0.62 -3.76
C ARG A 16 -13.59 -0.90 -3.62
N PRO A 17 -14.48 -1.56 -4.39
CA PRO A 17 -14.73 -2.99 -4.27
C PRO A 17 -13.49 -3.85 -4.55
N GLU A 18 -12.59 -3.40 -5.43
CA GLU A 18 -11.31 -4.07 -5.73
C GLU A 18 -10.35 -4.12 -4.54
N PHE A 19 -10.49 -3.22 -3.56
CA PHE A 19 -9.64 -3.13 -2.37
C PHE A 19 -10.34 -3.60 -1.09
N CYS A 20 -11.44 -4.34 -1.23
CA CYS A 20 -12.27 -4.79 -0.11
C CYS A 20 -11.58 -5.74 0.89
N HIS A 21 -10.38 -6.25 0.58
CA HIS A 21 -9.58 -7.08 1.48
C HIS A 21 -8.40 -6.35 2.12
N ILE A 22 -8.26 -5.06 1.84
CA ILE A 22 -7.23 -4.20 2.40
C ILE A 22 -7.82 -3.46 3.60
N GLU A 23 -7.11 -3.52 4.71
CA GLU A 23 -7.50 -2.88 5.96
C GLU A 23 -6.41 -1.88 6.36
N LYS A 24 -6.84 -0.64 6.66
CA LYS A 24 -5.96 0.35 7.29
C LYS A 24 -5.68 -0.06 8.73
N ILE A 25 -4.40 -0.13 9.08
CA ILE A 25 -3.97 -0.41 10.45
C ILE A 25 -3.93 0.88 11.25
N LYS A 26 -3.15 1.86 10.78
CA LYS A 26 -2.94 3.13 11.47
C LYS A 26 -2.29 4.15 10.54
N THR A 27 -2.31 5.39 11.00
CA THR A 27 -1.48 6.47 10.44
C THR A 27 -0.54 6.96 11.54
N ILE A 28 0.75 7.07 11.25
CA ILE A 28 1.76 7.64 12.15
C ILE A 28 2.43 8.82 11.44
N GLY A 29 2.05 10.05 11.78
CA GLY A 29 2.54 11.24 11.08
C GLY A 29 2.06 11.24 9.62
N ALA A 30 2.99 11.23 8.67
CA ALA A 30 2.71 11.10 7.23
C ALA A 30 2.73 9.63 6.75
N ALA A 31 2.94 8.68 7.65
CA ALA A 31 2.98 7.26 7.33
C ALA A 31 1.60 6.61 7.36
N TYR A 32 1.23 5.96 6.27
CA TYR A 32 0.04 5.15 6.07
C TYR A 32 0.38 3.67 6.18
N MET A 33 -0.29 2.94 7.07
CA MET A 33 -0.07 1.51 7.23
C MET A 33 -1.33 0.74 6.89
N ALA A 34 -1.22 -0.23 5.99
CA ALA A 34 -2.31 -1.09 5.58
C ALA A 34 -1.84 -2.54 5.45
N ALA A 35 -2.78 -3.47 5.58
CA ALA A 35 -2.50 -4.89 5.45
C ALA A 35 -3.70 -5.60 4.82
N SER A 36 -3.46 -6.76 4.21
CA SER A 36 -4.54 -7.62 3.72
C SER A 36 -4.45 -9.01 4.32
N GLY A 37 -5.56 -9.75 4.23
CA GLY A 37 -5.63 -11.11 4.74
C GLY A 37 -5.74 -11.22 6.26
N LEU A 38 -6.19 -10.15 6.94
CA LEU A 38 -6.42 -10.14 8.39
C LEU A 38 -7.78 -10.71 8.78
N ASN A 39 -8.76 -10.70 7.89
CA ASN A 39 -10.11 -11.19 8.15
C ASN A 39 -10.27 -12.70 7.91
N PRO A 40 -10.44 -13.55 8.94
CA PRO A 40 -10.54 -15.00 8.81
C PRO A 40 -11.91 -15.49 8.29
N GLU A 41 -12.99 -14.75 8.51
CA GLU A 41 -14.33 -15.06 7.97
C GLU A 41 -14.32 -14.96 6.44
N ARG A 42 -13.61 -13.96 5.90
CA ARG A 42 -13.46 -13.76 4.45
C ARG A 42 -12.44 -14.70 3.81
N LYS A 43 -11.46 -15.24 4.58
CA LYS A 43 -10.57 -16.33 4.12
C LYS A 43 -11.33 -17.62 3.79
N ARG A 44 -12.45 -17.91 4.47
CA ARG A 44 -13.27 -19.10 4.21
C ARG A 44 -14.14 -18.98 2.95
N ASN A 45 -14.59 -17.78 2.61
CA ASN A 45 -15.40 -17.52 1.42
C ASN A 45 -14.56 -17.32 0.14
N MET A 46 -13.24 -17.50 0.20
CA MET A 46 -12.31 -17.43 -0.94
C MET A 46 -12.33 -18.72 -1.78
N GLU A 47 -13.52 -19.29 -2.04
CA GLU A 47 -13.69 -20.47 -2.93
C GLU A 47 -13.64 -20.12 -4.43
N HIS A 48 -13.59 -18.84 -4.82
CA HIS A 48 -13.38 -18.44 -6.21
C HIS A 48 -12.16 -17.52 -6.38
N PRO A 49 -11.02 -18.04 -6.86
CA PRO A 49 -9.76 -17.29 -6.93
C PRO A 49 -9.73 -16.13 -7.95
N LYS A 50 -10.79 -15.89 -8.75
CA LYS A 50 -10.66 -15.06 -9.97
C LYS A 50 -11.88 -14.19 -10.38
N GLU A 51 -12.98 -14.11 -9.64
CA GLU A 51 -14.17 -13.40 -10.16
C GLU A 51 -14.01 -11.87 -10.28
N HIS A 52 -13.14 -11.22 -9.50
CA HIS A 52 -12.92 -9.76 -9.56
C HIS A 52 -11.83 -9.32 -10.55
N LEU A 53 -11.10 -10.27 -11.16
CA LEU A 53 -9.92 -9.99 -12.00
C LEU A 53 -10.25 -9.73 -13.49
N TYR A 54 -11.50 -9.85 -13.92
CA TYR A 54 -11.87 -9.74 -15.33
C TYR A 54 -11.94 -8.32 -15.90
N GLN A 55 -11.63 -7.27 -15.13
CA GLN A 55 -11.79 -5.89 -15.63
C GLN A 55 -10.69 -4.87 -15.32
N VAL A 56 -9.57 -5.26 -14.71
CA VAL A 56 -8.45 -4.34 -14.47
C VAL A 56 -7.31 -4.64 -15.46
N ARG A 57 -7.57 -4.42 -16.75
CA ARG A 57 -6.48 -4.18 -17.72
C ARG A 57 -6.09 -2.71 -17.60
N LEU A 58 -5.47 -2.35 -16.48
CA LEU A 58 -4.76 -1.08 -16.41
C LEU A 58 -3.48 -1.26 -17.22
N GLU A 59 -3.48 -0.74 -18.43
CA GLU A 59 -2.24 -0.31 -19.05
C GLU A 59 -1.58 0.65 -18.05
N VAL A 60 -0.63 0.14 -17.26
CA VAL A 60 0.27 0.96 -16.46
C VAL A 60 1.14 1.70 -17.46
N GLN A 61 0.61 2.79 -18.02
CA GLN A 61 1.45 3.80 -18.61
C GLN A 61 2.40 4.22 -17.49
N ARG A 62 3.68 3.86 -17.65
CA ARG A 62 4.73 4.38 -16.77
C ARG A 62 4.48 5.89 -16.69
N PRO A 63 4.35 6.48 -15.50
CA PRO A 63 4.30 7.93 -15.41
C PRO A 63 5.54 8.47 -16.13
N PRO A 64 5.39 9.48 -17.01
CA PRO A 64 6.53 10.05 -17.71
C PRO A 64 7.57 10.45 -16.67
N PHE A 65 8.80 9.96 -16.85
CA PHE A 65 9.93 10.32 -16.00
C PHE A 65 10.19 11.81 -16.20
N VAL A 66 9.71 12.64 -15.28
CA VAL A 66 9.98 14.08 -15.30
C VAL A 66 11.43 14.26 -14.84
N SER A 67 12.34 14.27 -15.82
CA SER A 67 13.73 14.68 -15.62
C SER A 67 13.78 16.19 -15.44
N GLY A 68 13.27 16.69 -14.31
CA GLY A 68 13.45 18.05 -13.82
C GLY A 68 14.26 18.00 -12.54
N ALA A 69 15.25 18.87 -12.38
CA ALA A 69 16.01 18.99 -11.14
C ALA A 69 15.06 19.13 -9.95
N ILE A 70 14.98 18.10 -9.10
CA ILE A 70 14.17 18.11 -7.89
C ILE A 70 14.83 19.11 -6.94
N LEU A 71 14.23 20.30 -6.79
CA LEU A 71 14.43 21.06 -5.57
C LEU A 71 13.79 20.21 -4.46
N GLU A 72 14.63 19.64 -3.61
CA GLU A 72 14.33 18.80 -2.45
C GLU A 72 13.52 19.57 -1.38
N ALA A 73 12.28 19.93 -1.71
CA ALA A 73 11.26 20.37 -0.77
C ALA A 73 10.08 19.39 -0.76
N GLY A 74 10.33 18.12 -1.14
CA GLY A 74 9.31 17.09 -1.31
C GLY A 74 8.77 16.59 0.02
N ALA A 75 7.47 16.68 0.23
CA ALA A 75 6.83 16.04 1.38
C ALA A 75 6.78 14.53 1.15
N THR A 76 7.36 13.74 2.06
CA THR A 76 7.39 12.28 1.93
C THR A 76 6.17 11.65 2.61
N VAL A 77 5.51 10.74 1.89
CA VAL A 77 4.42 9.89 2.38
C VAL A 77 4.91 8.45 2.45
N ASP A 78 4.77 7.84 3.62
CA ASP A 78 5.34 6.52 3.89
C ASP A 78 4.25 5.48 3.84
N VAL A 79 4.44 4.37 3.12
CA VAL A 79 3.42 3.31 3.10
C VAL A 79 4.01 1.94 3.35
N THR A 80 3.49 1.26 4.37
CA THR A 80 3.94 -0.09 4.77
C THR A 80 2.82 -1.11 4.61
N PHE A 81 3.13 -2.20 3.89
CA PHE A 81 2.20 -3.28 3.57
C PHE A 81 2.67 -4.63 4.13
N SER A 82 1.74 -5.38 4.73
CA SER A 82 1.96 -6.75 5.21
C SER A 82 0.83 -7.65 4.74
N SER A 83 1.12 -8.86 4.23
CA SER A 83 0.09 -9.77 3.69
C SER A 83 0.29 -11.23 4.10
N ASP A 84 -0.83 -11.88 4.44
CA ASP A 84 -0.99 -13.35 4.47
C ASP A 84 -1.94 -13.86 3.36
N ALA A 85 -2.41 -12.98 2.47
CA ALA A 85 -3.38 -13.26 1.40
C ALA A 85 -2.90 -12.74 0.02
N CYS A 86 -3.80 -12.65 -0.97
CA CYS A 86 -3.47 -12.35 -2.37
C CYS A 86 -2.55 -11.11 -2.51
N PRO A 87 -1.28 -11.28 -2.92
CA PRO A 87 -0.32 -10.18 -2.98
C PRO A 87 -0.63 -9.17 -4.09
N LEU A 88 -1.46 -9.54 -5.07
CA LEU A 88 -1.84 -8.67 -6.20
C LEU A 88 -2.57 -7.42 -5.74
N GLN A 89 -3.60 -7.56 -4.92
CA GLN A 89 -4.40 -6.41 -4.46
C GLN A 89 -3.54 -5.38 -3.71
N MET A 90 -2.55 -5.84 -2.93
CA MET A 90 -1.63 -4.95 -2.22
C MET A 90 -0.73 -4.17 -3.18
N VAL A 91 -0.28 -4.81 -4.26
CA VAL A 91 0.51 -4.14 -5.31
C VAL A 91 -0.38 -3.16 -6.11
N GLU A 92 -1.60 -3.54 -6.46
CA GLU A 92 -2.56 -2.66 -7.14
C GLU A 92 -2.90 -1.44 -6.30
N PHE A 93 -3.10 -1.62 -4.99
CA PHE A 93 -3.35 -0.53 -4.06
C PHE A 93 -2.13 0.37 -3.89
N ALA A 94 -0.91 -0.20 -3.87
CA ALA A 94 0.32 0.58 -3.87
C ALA A 94 0.43 1.46 -5.12
N LEU A 95 0.10 0.94 -6.30
CA LEU A 95 0.07 1.70 -7.55
C LEU A 95 -1.04 2.77 -7.53
N ALA A 96 -2.21 2.46 -6.98
CA ALA A 96 -3.30 3.42 -6.83
C ALA A 96 -2.90 4.60 -5.92
N ILE A 97 -2.18 4.35 -4.83
CA ILE A 97 -1.63 5.42 -3.97
C ILE A 97 -0.67 6.32 -4.77
N GLN A 98 0.23 5.75 -5.57
CA GLN A 98 1.13 6.56 -6.41
C GLN A 98 0.35 7.43 -7.39
N HIS A 99 -0.73 6.90 -7.96
CA HIS A 99 -1.59 7.64 -8.88
C HIS A 99 -2.34 8.78 -8.17
N VAL A 100 -2.92 8.52 -6.98
CA VAL A 100 -3.56 9.57 -6.16
C VAL A 100 -2.59 10.71 -5.87
N LEU A 101 -1.35 10.41 -5.50
CA LEU A 101 -0.33 11.42 -5.28
C LEU A 101 0.03 12.19 -6.55
N SER A 102 0.12 11.50 -7.68
CA SER A 102 0.37 12.16 -8.97
C SER A 102 -0.71 13.18 -9.29
N VAL A 103 -1.98 12.82 -9.11
CA VAL A 103 -3.12 13.71 -9.34
C VAL A 103 -3.13 14.85 -8.33
N PHE A 104 -2.90 14.55 -7.05
CA PHE A 104 -2.85 15.57 -5.99
C PHE A 104 -1.76 16.62 -6.26
N ASN A 105 -0.62 16.20 -6.81
CA ASN A 105 0.48 17.11 -7.14
C ASN A 105 0.15 18.06 -8.31
N GLU A 106 -0.77 17.70 -9.21
CA GLU A 106 -1.19 18.60 -10.31
C GLU A 106 -1.82 19.90 -9.79
N ASP A 107 -2.41 19.86 -8.60
CA ASP A 107 -3.01 21.02 -7.94
C ASP A 107 -1.99 21.85 -7.11
N LEU A 108 -0.73 21.42 -7.02
CA LEU A 108 0.31 22.07 -6.21
C LEU A 108 1.27 22.90 -7.07
N LEU A 109 1.49 24.16 -6.68
CA LEU A 109 2.28 25.10 -7.47
C LEU A 109 3.78 25.16 -7.11
N ASN A 110 4.21 24.60 -5.97
CA ASN A 110 5.55 24.87 -5.41
C ASN A 110 6.24 23.69 -4.70
N PHE A 111 5.60 22.53 -4.60
CA PHE A 111 6.21 21.35 -4.01
C PHE A 111 5.42 20.10 -4.43
N ASP A 112 6.11 18.96 -4.45
CA ASP A 112 5.52 17.67 -4.78
C ASP A 112 5.47 16.78 -3.55
N PHE A 113 4.39 16.02 -3.40
CA PHE A 113 4.41 14.84 -2.55
C PHE A 113 5.07 13.69 -3.30
N VAL A 114 6.02 13.05 -2.63
CA VAL A 114 6.65 11.82 -3.10
C VAL A 114 6.33 10.72 -2.10
N CYS A 115 6.12 9.50 -2.58
CA CYS A 115 5.92 8.38 -1.68
C CYS A 115 7.04 7.37 -1.77
N LYS A 116 7.16 6.61 -0.68
CA LYS A 116 8.06 5.49 -0.57
C LYS A 116 7.26 4.32 -0.02
N LEU A 117 7.28 3.22 -0.76
CA LEU A 117 6.40 2.07 -0.50
C LEU A 117 7.26 0.86 -0.12
N GLY A 118 7.01 0.30 1.06
CA GLY A 118 7.62 -0.95 1.54
C GLY A 118 6.58 -2.04 1.68
N LEU A 119 6.79 -3.17 1.02
CA LEU A 119 5.86 -4.29 1.06
C LEU A 119 6.59 -5.57 1.46
N ASN A 120 5.92 -6.37 2.28
CA ASN A 120 6.37 -7.69 2.66
C ASN A 120 5.20 -8.67 2.77
N ILE A 121 5.45 -9.94 2.49
CA ILE A 121 4.47 -11.03 2.58
C ILE A 121 4.93 -11.98 3.67
N GLY A 122 4.03 -12.31 4.60
CA GLY A 122 4.30 -13.25 5.67
C GLY A 122 3.35 -13.15 6.86
N PRO A 123 3.51 -14.07 7.82
CA PRO A 123 2.62 -14.19 8.96
C PRO A 123 2.64 -12.93 9.82
N VAL A 124 1.47 -12.56 10.31
CA VAL A 124 1.31 -11.47 11.27
C VAL A 124 0.43 -11.86 12.45
N THR A 125 0.71 -11.26 13.60
CA THR A 125 -0.13 -11.35 14.79
C THR A 125 -0.97 -10.08 14.86
N ALA A 126 -2.29 -10.22 14.75
CA ALA A 126 -3.22 -9.12 14.95
C ALA A 126 -3.81 -9.15 16.37
N GLY A 127 -4.10 -7.99 16.94
CA GLY A 127 -4.72 -7.91 18.26
C GLY A 127 -5.20 -6.51 18.62
N VAL A 128 -5.87 -6.42 19.77
CA VAL A 128 -6.36 -5.17 20.32
C VAL A 128 -5.56 -4.83 21.57
N ILE A 129 -5.00 -3.63 21.63
CA ILE A 129 -4.23 -3.10 22.76
C ILE A 129 -4.97 -1.93 23.42
N GLY A 130 -4.81 -1.81 24.73
CA GLY A 130 -5.32 -0.71 25.54
C GLY A 130 -6.46 -1.13 26.47
N THR A 131 -6.70 -0.33 27.50
CA THR A 131 -7.73 -0.61 28.52
C THR A 131 -8.87 0.42 28.46
N THR A 132 -8.54 1.69 28.25
CA THR A 132 -9.52 2.79 28.15
C THR A 132 -9.79 3.20 26.69
N LYS A 133 -8.78 3.13 25.84
CA LYS A 133 -8.91 3.31 24.38
C LYS A 133 -8.33 2.07 23.73
N LEU A 134 -9.18 1.36 23.01
CA LEU A 134 -8.82 0.15 22.30
C LEU A 134 -8.24 0.53 20.94
N TYR A 135 -7.05 0.01 20.63
CA TYR A 135 -6.37 0.18 19.36
C TYR A 135 -6.17 -1.19 18.74
N TYR A 136 -6.65 -1.38 17.52
CA TYR A 136 -6.30 -2.56 16.73
C TYR A 136 -4.92 -2.37 16.10
N ASP A 137 -4.10 -3.41 16.11
CA ASP A 137 -2.74 -3.36 15.59
C ASP A 137 -2.23 -4.73 15.14
N ILE A 138 -1.14 -4.72 14.37
CA ILE A 138 -0.44 -5.92 13.91
C ILE A 138 1.04 -5.91 14.28
N TRP A 139 1.57 -7.07 14.63
CA TRP A 139 2.97 -7.28 15.02
C TRP A 139 3.57 -8.52 14.35
N GLY A 140 4.89 -8.56 14.29
CA GLY A 140 5.65 -9.70 13.81
C GLY A 140 6.85 -9.28 12.95
N ASP A 141 7.70 -10.26 12.63
CA ASP A 141 8.87 -10.03 11.78
C ASP A 141 8.47 -9.52 10.40
N THR A 142 7.31 -9.94 9.88
CA THR A 142 6.80 -9.47 8.60
C THR A 142 6.61 -7.96 8.58
N VAL A 143 6.02 -7.40 9.64
CA VAL A 143 5.81 -5.95 9.80
C VAL A 143 7.13 -5.21 9.96
N ASN A 144 8.07 -5.77 10.73
CA ASN A 144 9.39 -5.19 10.93
C ASN A 144 10.19 -5.14 9.62
N ILE A 145 10.10 -6.19 8.79
CA ILE A 145 10.77 -6.24 7.49
C ILE A 145 10.08 -5.30 6.49
N ALA A 146 8.75 -5.24 6.46
CA ALA A 146 8.02 -4.27 5.63
C ALA A 146 8.44 -2.82 5.97
N SER A 147 8.53 -2.51 7.26
CA SER A 147 9.02 -1.22 7.74
C SER A 147 10.48 -0.97 7.31
N ARG A 148 11.34 -2.00 7.31
CA ARG A 148 12.71 -1.89 6.78
C ARG A 148 12.72 -1.63 5.28
N MET A 149 11.93 -2.37 4.49
CA MET A 149 11.78 -2.15 3.04
C MET A 149 11.31 -0.73 2.74
N TYR A 150 10.39 -0.21 3.55
CA TYR A 150 10.04 1.19 3.49
C TYR A 150 11.25 2.08 3.85
N SER A 151 11.88 1.90 5.01
CA SER A 151 12.96 2.80 5.48
C SER A 151 14.18 2.84 4.56
N THR A 152 14.50 1.74 3.88
CA THR A 152 15.65 1.62 2.96
C THR A 152 15.30 1.83 1.49
N GLY A 153 14.03 2.02 1.15
CA GLY A 153 13.57 2.16 -0.23
C GLY A 153 14.03 3.41 -0.95
N VAL A 154 13.54 3.55 -2.16
CA VAL A 154 13.80 4.69 -3.04
C VAL A 154 12.47 5.42 -3.26
N LEU A 155 12.53 6.75 -3.34
CA LEU A 155 11.36 7.57 -3.63
C LEU A 155 10.69 7.14 -4.95
N ASN A 156 9.36 7.18 -4.96
CA ASN A 156 8.47 6.75 -6.03
C ASN A 156 8.67 5.29 -6.48
N ARG A 157 9.21 4.43 -5.63
CA ARG A 157 9.34 2.98 -5.89
C ARG A 157 8.69 2.16 -4.79
N ILE A 158 8.23 0.97 -5.19
CA ILE A 158 7.78 -0.09 -4.29
C ILE A 158 8.99 -1.02 -4.06
N GLN A 159 9.46 -1.09 -2.82
CA GLN A 159 10.48 -2.04 -2.41
C GLN A 159 9.82 -3.29 -1.80
N VAL A 160 10.25 -4.45 -2.27
CA VAL A 160 9.80 -5.77 -1.80
C VAL A 160 11.01 -6.65 -1.48
N LEU A 161 10.81 -7.69 -0.66
CA LEU A 161 11.82 -8.75 -0.51
C LEU A 161 11.98 -9.56 -1.79
N SER A 162 13.18 -10.11 -2.00
CA SER A 162 13.45 -11.01 -3.13
C SER A 162 12.61 -12.29 -3.09
N SER A 163 12.28 -12.79 -1.90
CA SER A 163 11.39 -13.95 -1.71
C SER A 163 9.96 -13.69 -2.20
N ASP A 164 9.51 -12.45 -2.06
CA ASP A 164 8.13 -12.05 -2.35
C ASP A 164 7.95 -11.78 -3.85
N MET A 165 9.03 -11.37 -4.51
CA MET A 165 9.06 -11.09 -5.95
C MET A 165 8.58 -12.28 -6.77
N SER A 166 8.98 -13.51 -6.41
CA SER A 166 8.50 -14.71 -7.12
C SER A 166 7.00 -14.92 -6.99
N CYS A 167 6.42 -14.67 -5.81
CA CYS A 167 4.99 -14.79 -5.58
C CYS A 167 4.22 -13.73 -6.38
N ILE A 168 4.69 -12.47 -6.34
CA ILE A 168 4.09 -11.37 -7.09
C ILE A 168 4.16 -11.66 -8.59
N CYS A 169 5.32 -12.01 -9.14
CA CYS A 169 5.48 -12.30 -10.56
C CYS A 169 4.62 -13.49 -11.02
N TYR A 170 4.56 -14.57 -10.23
CA TYR A 170 3.71 -15.72 -10.56
C TYR A 170 2.24 -15.31 -10.60
N SER A 171 1.77 -14.55 -9.62
CA SER A 171 0.39 -14.07 -9.60
C SER A 171 0.09 -13.16 -10.79
N TRP A 172 1.02 -12.26 -11.17
CA TRP A 172 0.88 -11.36 -12.32
C TRP A 172 0.88 -12.07 -13.68
N GLN A 173 1.62 -13.17 -13.84
CA GLN A 173 1.67 -13.94 -15.09
C GLN A 173 0.43 -14.82 -15.34
N ASN A 174 -0.37 -15.07 -14.30
CA ASN A 174 -1.54 -15.93 -14.35
C ASN A 174 -2.88 -15.15 -14.40
N ILE A 175 -2.79 -13.87 -14.74
CA ILE A 175 -3.88 -12.95 -15.10
C ILE A 175 -3.96 -12.90 -16.62
#